data_AF-N1QX81-F1
#
_entry.id   AF-N1QX81-F1
#
_cell.length_a   1.000
_cell.length_b   1.000
_cell.length_c   1.000
_cell.angle_alpha   90.00
_cell.angle_beta   90.00
_cell.angle_gamma   90.00
#
_symmetry.space_group_name_H-M   'P 1'
#
loop_
_entity.id
_entity.type
_entity.pdbx_description
1 polymer ?
#
loop_
_entity_poly.entity_id
_entity_poly.type
_entity_poly.pdbx_seq_one_letter_code
_entity_poly.pdbx_strand_id
1 'polypeptide(L)'
;MAEATSAVGATPLLPGFPDDIAVWEILVRLPPKSIVRCRAVCPAWHRATSDGDFLLAHHARQPALPILYGHSGDGSSIDIIPYDHQAADELRSVARLDGAPAPGIFLQACCDGLLILGTWNKTDEG
;
A
#
# COMPACT_ATOMS: atom_id res chain seq x y z
N MET A 1 47.91 5.91 -6.12
CA MET A 1 46.94 5.90 -7.23
C MET A 1 45.58 6.11 -6.63
N ALA A 2 44.90 7.17 -7.08
CA ALA A 2 43.63 7.64 -6.54
C ALA A 2 42.50 7.17 -7.46
N GLU A 3 41.44 6.63 -6.88
CA GLU A 3 40.10 6.74 -7.46
C GLU A 3 39.10 6.79 -6.31
N ALA A 4 38.80 8.02 -5.87
CA ALA A 4 37.69 8.30 -4.99
C ALA A 4 36.48 8.60 -5.89
N THR A 5 35.64 7.60 -6.10
CA THR A 5 34.35 7.77 -6.76
C THR A 5 33.45 8.55 -5.80
N SER A 6 33.28 9.85 -6.08
CA SER A 6 32.33 10.73 -5.41
C SER A 6 30.91 10.26 -5.73
N ALA A 7 30.31 9.50 -4.82
CA ALA A 7 28.88 9.22 -4.85
C ALA A 7 28.15 10.41 -4.21
N VAL A 8 27.41 11.12 -5.06
CA VAL A 8 26.38 12.11 -4.71
C VAL A 8 25.63 11.67 -3.45
N GLY A 9 25.44 12.61 -2.51
CA GLY A 9 24.93 12.38 -1.14
C GLY A 9 23.54 11.76 -1.04
N ALA A 10 23.43 10.47 -1.36
CA ALA A 10 22.36 9.61 -0.93
C ALA A 10 22.58 9.35 0.56
N THR A 11 21.63 9.74 1.40
CA THR A 11 21.67 9.41 2.82
C THR A 11 21.52 7.90 2.93
N PRO A 12 22.52 7.17 3.46
CA PRO A 12 22.44 5.72 3.56
C PRO A 12 21.26 5.34 4.44
N LEU A 13 20.60 4.22 4.13
CA LEU A 13 19.48 3.72 4.94
C LEU A 13 19.95 3.37 6.35
N LEU A 14 21.11 2.75 6.45
CA LEU A 14 21.72 2.30 7.69
C LEU A 14 23.21 2.63 7.65
N PRO A 15 23.72 3.49 8.55
CA PRO A 15 25.14 3.82 8.60
C PRO A 15 26.00 2.55 8.75
N GLY A 16 26.94 2.35 7.84
CA GLY A 16 27.85 1.19 7.87
C GLY A 16 27.25 -0.12 7.37
N PHE A 17 26.05 -0.09 6.76
CA PHE A 17 25.41 -1.28 6.22
C PHE A 17 25.03 -1.06 4.73
N PRO A 18 25.23 -2.04 3.84
CA PRO A 18 24.88 -1.88 2.44
C PRO A 18 23.36 -1.72 2.23
N ASP A 19 22.96 -0.66 1.52
CA ASP A 19 21.55 -0.37 1.26
C ASP A 19 20.86 -1.51 0.50
N ASP A 20 21.53 -2.14 -0.46
CA ASP A 20 20.99 -3.25 -1.24
C ASP A 20 20.59 -4.44 -0.34
N ILE A 21 21.43 -4.77 0.65
CA ILE A 21 21.14 -5.84 1.59
C ILE A 21 19.97 -5.44 2.51
N ALA A 22 19.92 -4.17 2.94
CA ALA A 22 18.82 -3.69 3.77
C ALA A 22 17.49 -3.81 3.02
N VAL A 23 17.44 -3.36 1.77
CA VAL A 23 16.24 -3.36 0.94
C VAL A 23 15.83 -4.81 0.60
N TRP A 24 16.74 -5.58 0.01
CA TRP A 24 16.40 -6.86 -0.63
C TRP A 24 16.45 -8.09 0.27
N GLU A 25 17.15 -8.03 1.41
CA GLU A 25 17.20 -9.15 2.34
C GLU A 25 16.39 -8.91 3.62
N ILE A 26 16.24 -7.65 4.05
CA ILE A 26 15.54 -7.32 5.30
C ILE A 26 14.15 -6.74 5.01
N LEU A 27 14.10 -5.57 4.38
CA LEU A 27 12.85 -4.82 4.21
C LEU A 27 11.84 -5.61 3.38
N VAL A 28 12.25 -6.21 2.26
CA VAL A 28 11.34 -6.94 1.36
C VAL A 28 10.64 -8.13 2.04
N ARG A 29 11.17 -8.63 3.17
CA ARG A 29 10.61 -9.76 3.92
C ARG A 29 9.67 -9.33 5.04
N LEU A 30 9.59 -8.04 5.35
CA LEU A 30 8.75 -7.54 6.42
C LEU A 30 7.26 -7.57 6.02
N PRO A 31 6.33 -7.80 6.97
CA PRO A 31 4.90 -7.65 6.70
C PRO A 31 4.54 -6.22 6.25
N PRO A 32 3.46 -6.01 5.46
CA PRO A 32 3.07 -4.69 4.94
C PRO A 32 2.92 -3.62 6.02
N LYS A 33 2.31 -3.99 7.16
CA LYS A 33 2.14 -3.08 8.31
C LYS A 33 3.47 -2.52 8.81
N SER A 34 4.53 -3.32 8.77
CA SER A 34 5.88 -2.88 9.16
C SER A 34 6.48 -1.95 8.10
N ILE A 35 6.28 -2.22 6.81
CA ILE A 35 6.74 -1.35 5.71
C ILE A 35 6.15 0.07 5.81
N VAL A 36 4.86 0.18 6.13
CA VAL A 36 4.22 1.49 6.32
C VAL A 36 4.88 2.27 7.47
N ARG A 37 5.30 1.59 8.55
CA ARG A 37 6.04 2.22 9.65
C ARG A 37 7.47 2.59 9.24
N CYS A 38 8.12 1.77 8.42
CA CYS A 38 9.46 2.04 7.87
C CYS A 38 9.50 3.36 7.08
N ARG A 39 8.43 3.71 6.35
CA ARG A 39 8.30 4.98 5.64
C ARG A 39 8.39 6.22 6.54
N ALA A 40 8.08 6.08 7.83
CA ALA A 40 8.13 7.18 8.80
C ALA A 40 9.50 7.32 9.49
N VAL A 41 10.48 6.43 9.24
CA VAL A 41 11.79 6.46 9.90
C VAL A 41 12.62 7.67 9.43
N CYS A 42 12.84 7.78 8.12
CA CYS A 42 13.51 8.92 7.50
C CYS A 42 13.22 8.99 5.98
N PRO A 43 13.57 10.09 5.30
CA PRO A 43 13.33 10.23 3.85
C PRO A 43 13.98 9.14 2.99
N ALA A 44 15.15 8.61 3.38
CA ALA A 44 15.81 7.54 2.65
C ALA A 44 15.00 6.24 2.71
N TRP A 45 14.52 5.87 3.91
CA TRP A 45 13.64 4.70 4.10
C TRP A 45 12.31 4.87 3.36
N HIS A 46 11.73 6.06 3.40
CA HIS A 46 10.54 6.37 2.62
C HIS A 46 10.76 6.14 1.12
N ARG A 47 11.87 6.64 0.56
CA ARG A 47 12.21 6.45 -0.86
C ARG A 47 12.40 4.97 -1.20
N ALA A 48 13.22 4.26 -0.44
CA ALA A 48 13.51 2.85 -0.69
C ALA A 48 12.26 1.95 -0.61
N THR A 49 11.34 2.23 0.32
CA THR A 49 10.10 1.43 0.49
C THR A 49 8.93 1.91 -0.38
N SER A 50 9.13 2.99 -1.14
CA SER A 50 8.18 3.47 -2.15
C SER A 50 8.70 3.26 -3.57
N ASP A 51 9.87 2.65 -3.71
CA ASP A 51 10.47 2.29 -4.99
C ASP A 51 9.66 1.20 -5.69
N GLY A 52 9.52 1.30 -7.01
CA GLY A 52 8.69 0.38 -7.79
C GLY A 52 9.22 -1.05 -7.78
N ASP A 53 10.53 -1.24 -7.88
CA ASP A 53 11.12 -2.58 -7.86
C ASP A 53 10.96 -3.21 -6.47
N PHE A 54 11.12 -2.40 -5.42
CA PHE A 54 10.87 -2.84 -4.05
C PHE A 54 9.42 -3.32 -3.88
N LEU A 55 8.45 -2.53 -4.35
CA LEU A 55 7.02 -2.85 -4.23
C LEU A 55 6.68 -4.12 -5.01
N LEU A 56 7.22 -4.28 -6.22
CA LEU A 56 7.00 -5.48 -7.03
C LEU A 56 7.56 -6.74 -6.35
N ALA A 57 8.79 -6.68 -5.83
CA ALA A 57 9.40 -7.81 -5.15
C ALA A 57 8.74 -8.13 -3.81
N HIS A 58 8.28 -7.10 -3.09
CA HIS A 58 7.52 -7.24 -1.86
C HIS A 58 6.17 -7.90 -2.13
N HIS A 59 5.45 -7.43 -3.16
CA HIS A 59 4.18 -8.01 -3.61
C HIS A 59 4.33 -9.47 -4.03
N ALA A 60 5.39 -9.82 -4.78
CA ALA A 60 5.63 -11.20 -5.20
C ALA A 60 5.83 -12.19 -4.03
N ARG A 61 6.18 -11.69 -2.84
CA ARG A 61 6.31 -12.48 -1.61
C ARG A 61 5.02 -12.53 -0.79
N GLN A 62 4.03 -11.73 -1.14
CA GLN A 62 2.74 -11.70 -0.48
C GLN A 62 1.81 -12.76 -1.10
N PRO A 63 0.95 -13.41 -0.31
CA PRO A 63 -0.12 -14.21 -0.89
C PRO A 63 -0.97 -13.33 -1.79
N ALA A 64 -1.19 -13.77 -3.03
CA ALA A 64 -2.09 -13.09 -3.97
C ALA A 64 -3.52 -13.21 -3.44
N LEU A 65 -3.95 -12.17 -2.74
CA LEU A 65 -5.33 -11.98 -2.29
C LEU A 65 -5.87 -10.75 -3.02
N PRO A 66 -6.34 -10.91 -4.28
CA PRO A 66 -6.98 -9.82 -5.00
C PRO A 66 -8.06 -9.19 -4.13
N ILE A 67 -8.14 -7.87 -4.10
CA ILE A 67 -9.20 -7.20 -3.35
C ILE A 67 -10.34 -6.91 -4.31
N LEU A 68 -11.50 -7.48 -4.02
CA LEU A 68 -12.77 -7.07 -4.61
C LEU A 68 -13.33 -5.92 -3.77
N TYR A 69 -13.96 -4.95 -4.42
CA TYR A 69 -14.76 -3.95 -3.74
C TYR A 69 -16.21 -4.07 -4.17
N GLY A 70 -17.12 -4.05 -3.20
CA GLY A 70 -18.56 -4.06 -3.40
C GLY A 70 -19.16 -2.74 -2.95
N HIS A 71 -20.12 -2.22 -3.70
CA HIS A 71 -20.89 -1.05 -3.30
C HIS A 71 -22.21 -1.49 -2.69
N SER A 72 -22.62 -0.88 -1.58
CA SER A 72 -23.96 -1.11 -1.03
C SER A 72 -25.04 -0.62 -2.01
N GLY A 73 -26.21 -1.25 -1.98
CA GLY A 73 -27.31 -0.92 -2.90
C GLY A 73 -27.80 0.53 -2.82
N ASP A 74 -27.53 1.23 -1.72
CA ASP A 74 -27.88 2.64 -1.50
C ASP A 74 -26.79 3.63 -1.95
N GLY A 75 -25.66 3.15 -2.49
CA GLY A 75 -24.61 4.05 -2.92
C GLY A 75 -23.76 4.60 -1.77
N SER A 76 -23.98 4.19 -0.52
CA SER A 76 -23.41 4.87 0.64
C SER A 76 -22.14 4.22 1.18
N SER A 77 -21.94 2.90 1.04
CA SER A 77 -20.79 2.21 1.63
C SER A 77 -20.03 1.33 0.65
N ILE A 78 -18.74 1.15 0.94
CA ILE A 78 -17.83 0.28 0.22
C ILE A 78 -17.40 -0.87 1.13
N ASP A 79 -17.63 -2.10 0.68
CA ASP A 79 -17.10 -3.31 1.30
C ASP A 79 -15.79 -3.74 0.62
N ILE A 80 -14.76 -4.01 1.42
CA ILE A 80 -13.46 -4.51 0.97
C ILE A 80 -13.42 -6.01 1.23
N ILE A 81 -13.33 -6.81 0.17
CA ILE A 81 -13.43 -8.26 0.24
C ILE A 81 -12.14 -8.86 -0.34
N PRO A 82 -11.30 -9.56 0.45
CA PRO A 82 -10.20 -10.33 -0.10
C PRO A 82 -10.78 -11.51 -0.88
N TYR A 83 -10.29 -11.69 -2.09
CA TYR A 83 -10.53 -12.86 -2.90
C TYR A 83 -9.46 -13.89 -2.57
N ASP A 84 -9.87 -14.98 -1.95
CA ASP A 84 -9.01 -16.15 -1.80
C ASP A 84 -9.51 -17.24 -2.74
N HIS A 85 -8.71 -17.54 -3.76
CA HIS A 85 -9.01 -18.59 -4.73
C HIS A 85 -9.05 -20.00 -4.09
N GLN A 86 -8.47 -20.18 -2.90
CA GLN A 86 -8.48 -21.45 -2.16
C GLN A 86 -9.67 -21.56 -1.20
N ALA A 87 -10.26 -20.44 -0.77
CA ALA A 87 -11.42 -20.39 0.12
C ALA A 87 -12.73 -20.12 -0.65
N ALA A 88 -12.88 -20.78 -1.81
CA ALA A 88 -13.76 -20.43 -2.93
C ALA A 88 -15.27 -20.23 -2.63
N ASP A 89 -15.76 -20.50 -1.42
CA ASP A 89 -17.19 -20.45 -1.10
C ASP A 89 -17.60 -19.32 -0.13
N GLU A 90 -16.68 -18.55 0.47
CA GLU A 90 -17.08 -17.51 1.42
C GLU A 90 -16.35 -16.17 1.24
N LEU A 91 -16.94 -15.29 0.44
CA LEU A 91 -16.52 -13.89 0.31
C LEU A 91 -16.92 -13.09 1.56
N ARG A 92 -15.99 -12.94 2.51
CA ARG A 92 -16.18 -12.14 3.73
C ARG A 92 -15.54 -10.76 3.59
N SER A 93 -16.33 -9.70 3.81
CA SER A 93 -15.77 -8.34 3.95
C SER A 93 -14.82 -8.28 5.15
N VAL A 94 -13.62 -7.74 4.95
CA VAL A 94 -12.64 -7.49 6.01
C VAL A 94 -12.70 -6.06 6.54
N ALA A 95 -13.33 -5.16 5.78
CA ALA A 95 -13.54 -3.78 6.17
C ALA A 95 -14.75 -3.20 5.42
N ARG A 96 -15.54 -2.39 6.12
CA ARG A 96 -16.63 -1.60 5.55
C ARG A 96 -16.35 -0.12 5.77
N LEU A 97 -16.50 0.67 4.72
CA LEU A 97 -16.37 2.12 4.72
C LEU A 97 -17.76 2.71 4.52
N ASP A 98 -18.37 3.22 5.59
CA ASP A 98 -19.69 3.84 5.53
C ASP A 98 -19.59 5.32 5.13
N GLY A 99 -20.44 5.75 4.20
CA GLY A 99 -20.57 7.13 3.71
C GLY A 99 -21.89 7.80 4.07
N ALA A 100 -22.57 7.32 5.11
CA ALA A 100 -23.85 7.87 5.58
C ALA A 100 -23.69 8.83 6.78
N PRO A 101 -24.44 9.95 6.84
CA PRO A 101 -25.28 10.55 5.80
C PRO A 101 -24.51 11.69 5.12
N ALA A 102 -23.76 11.35 4.07
CA ALA A 102 -22.88 12.22 3.30
C ALA A 102 -21.54 12.61 3.98
N PRO A 103 -20.45 12.67 3.18
CA PRO A 103 -20.41 12.37 1.75
C PRO A 103 -20.38 10.86 1.43
N GLY A 104 -20.98 10.48 0.30
CA GLY A 104 -20.84 9.14 -0.26
C GLY A 104 -19.38 8.90 -0.67
N ILE A 105 -18.89 7.68 -0.53
CA ILE A 105 -17.50 7.32 -0.80
C ILE A 105 -17.42 6.55 -2.12
N PHE A 106 -16.41 6.77 -2.94
CA PHE A 106 -16.12 5.96 -4.14
C PHE A 106 -14.62 5.67 -4.25
N LEU A 107 -14.26 4.55 -4.89
CA LEU A 107 -12.86 4.25 -5.20
C LEU A 107 -12.42 5.02 -6.45
N GLN A 108 -11.41 5.87 -6.31
CA GLN A 108 -10.87 6.67 -7.42
C GLN A 108 -9.71 5.96 -8.12
N ALA A 109 -8.83 5.30 -7.36
CA ALA A 109 -7.70 4.56 -7.90
C ALA A 109 -7.19 3.49 -6.93
N CYS A 110 -6.44 2.53 -7.46
CA CYS A 110 -5.66 1.60 -6.67
C CYS A 110 -4.23 1.53 -7.24
N CYS A 111 -3.22 1.50 -6.36
CA CYS A 111 -1.82 1.32 -6.74
C CYS A 111 -1.07 0.69 -5.57
N ASP A 112 -0.32 -0.39 -5.81
CA ASP A 112 0.57 -1.02 -4.82
C ASP A 112 -0.08 -1.33 -3.46
N GLY A 113 -1.35 -1.75 -3.47
CA GLY A 113 -2.12 -2.02 -2.24
C GLY A 113 -2.63 -0.78 -1.51
N LEU A 114 -2.40 0.42 -2.04
CA LEU A 114 -3.02 1.66 -1.61
C LEU A 114 -4.31 1.90 -2.41
N LEU A 115 -5.37 2.29 -1.69
CA LEU A 115 -6.67 2.65 -2.27
C LEU A 115 -6.88 4.16 -2.08
N ILE A 116 -7.14 4.87 -3.17
CA ILE A 116 -7.51 6.28 -3.14
C ILE A 116 -9.04 6.35 -3.16
N LEU A 117 -9.61 6.89 -2.09
CA LEU A 117 -11.04 7.03 -1.91
C LEU A 117 -11.42 8.50 -2.10
N GLY A 118 -12.39 8.74 -2.98
CA GLY A 118 -13.01 10.04 -3.19
C GLY A 118 -14.32 10.13 -2.40
N THR A 119 -14.71 11.34 -2.05
CA THR A 119 -15.98 11.62 -1.38
C THR A 119 -16.79 12.60 -2.21
N TRP A 120 -18.09 12.39 -2.34
CA TRP A 120 -19.00 13.32 -3.00
C TRP A 120 -20.18 13.66 -2.11
N ASN A 121 -20.59 14.93 -2.12
CA ASN A 121 -21.79 15.37 -1.42
C ASN A 121 -23.00 15.09 -2.32
N LYS A 122 -24.00 14.43 -1.75
CA LYS A 122 -25.32 14.38 -2.34
C LYS A 122 -25.94 15.75 -2.09
N THR A 123 -25.90 16.64 -3.08
CA THR A 123 -26.60 17.93 -2.97
C THR A 123 -28.08 17.60 -2.78
N ASP A 124 -28.69 18.08 -1.70
CA ASP A 124 -30.12 17.88 -1.44
C ASP A 124 -30.91 18.38 -2.65
N GLU A 125 -31.53 17.47 -3.40
CA GLU A 125 -32.55 17.83 -4.38
C GLU A 125 -33.77 18.28 -3.57
N GLY A 126 -34.08 19.58 -3.68
CA GLY A 126 -35.04 20.31 -2.85
C GLY A 126 -36.51 19.97 -3.05
#